data_AF-A0A2J5P6P4-F1
#
_entry.id   AF-A0A2J5P6P4-F1
#
_cell.length_a   1.000
_cell.length_b   1.000
_cell.length_c   1.000
_cell.angle_alpha   90.00
_cell.angle_beta   90.00
_cell.angle_gamma   90.00
#
_symmetry.space_group_name_H-M   'P 1'
#
loop_
_entity.id
_entity.type
_entity.pdbx_description
1 polymer ?
#
loop_
_entity_poly.entity_id
_entity_poly.type
_entity_poly.pdbx_seq_one_letter_code
_entity_poly.pdbx_strand_id
1 'polypeptide(L)' 'MVLMIVSGRSGSGKSVALRALEDMGFYCVDNLPVVLLPELARSLADRNISAAVSID' A
#
# COMPACT_ATOMS: atom_id res chain seq x y z
N MET A 1 -3.26 -13.42 -0.74
CA MET A 1 -2.91 -12.04 -1.14
C MET A 1 -3.69 -11.05 -0.28
N VAL A 2 -3.04 -10.01 0.23
CA VAL A 2 -3.68 -8.93 1.00
C VAL A 2 -3.29 -7.58 0.39
N LEU A 3 -4.27 -6.71 0.18
CA LEU A 3 -4.07 -5.30 -0.14
C LEU A 3 -4.43 -4.47 1.09
N MET A 4 -3.44 -3.83 1.71
CA MET A 4 -3.60 -3.03 2.92
C MET A 4 -3.65 -1.54 2.54
N ILE A 5 -4.72 -0.86 2.93
CA ILE A 5 -4.86 0.59 2.72
C ILE A 5 -4.41 1.31 4.00
N VAL A 6 -3.42 2.17 3.88
CA VAL A 6 -2.90 2.98 4.99
C VAL A 6 -3.43 4.40 4.83
N SER A 7 -4.32 4.84 5.71
CA SER A 7 -4.84 6.21 5.72
C SER A 7 -4.73 6.83 7.11
N GLY A 8 -4.99 8.13 7.20
CA GLY A 8 -4.76 8.92 8.41
C GLY A 8 -4.38 10.36 8.09
N ARG A 9 -4.65 11.26 9.05
CA ARG A 9 -4.31 12.68 8.94
C ARG A 9 -2.79 12.89 8.88
N SER A 10 -2.36 14.04 8.36
CA SER A 10 -0.95 14.42 8.39
C SER A 10 -0.37 14.30 9.80
N GLY A 11 0.80 13.65 9.92
CA GLY A 11 1.45 13.36 11.20
C GLY A 11 0.98 12.10 11.94
N SER A 12 0.00 11.34 11.42
CA SER A 12 -0.51 10.12 12.10
C SER A 12 0.40 8.89 12.00
N GLY A 13 1.58 9.00 11.36
CA GLY A 13 2.53 7.90 11.23
C GLY A 13 2.35 6.98 10.03
N LYS A 14 1.64 7.40 8.96
CA LYS A 14 1.45 6.58 7.75
C LYS A 14 2.76 6.07 7.14
N SER A 15 3.77 6.92 7.05
CA SER A 15 5.10 6.55 6.54
C SER A 15 5.80 5.51 7.42
N VAL A 16 5.58 5.56 8.74
CA VAL A 16 6.13 4.56 9.67
C VAL A 16 5.41 3.22 9.48
N ALA A 17 4.08 3.24 9.32
CA ALA A 17 3.29 2.05 9.05
C ALA A 17 3.69 1.38 7.72
N LEU A 18 3.83 2.16 6.63
CA LEU A 18 4.30 1.65 5.35
C LEU A 18 5.70 1.04 5.47
N ARG A 19 6.63 1.69 6.16
CA ARG A 19 7.99 1.16 6.32
C ARG A 19 8.03 -0.14 7.12
N ALA A 20 7.23 -0.25 8.17
CA ALA A 20 7.08 -1.51 8.92
C ALA A 20 6.47 -2.62 8.05
N LEU A 21 5.52 -2.29 7.17
CA LEU A 21 4.93 -3.25 6.23
C LEU A 21 5.95 -3.69 5.17
N GLU A 22 6.80 -2.78 4.70
CA GLU A 22 7.89 -3.06 3.78
C GLU A 22 8.89 -4.05 4.40
N ASP A 23 9.28 -3.83 5.66
CA ASP A 23 10.12 -4.75 6.43
C ASP A 23 9.48 -6.15 6.61
N MET A 24 8.14 -6.22 6.62
CA MET A 24 7.37 -7.47 6.66
C MET A 24 7.18 -8.12 5.27
N GLY A 25 7.71 -7.52 4.21
CA GLY A 25 7.66 -8.06 2.84
C GLY A 25 6.45 -7.60 2.02
N PHE A 26 5.74 -6.55 2.43
CA PHE A 26 4.70 -5.94 1.61
C PHE A 26 5.30 -5.04 0.53
N TYR A 27 4.72 -5.09 -0.67
CA TYR A 27 4.99 -4.09 -1.70
C TYR A 27 4.30 -2.77 -1.33
N CYS A 28 5.08 -1.78 -0.92
CA CYS A 28 4.56 -0.52 -0.41
C CYS A 28 4.55 0.58 -1.48
N VAL A 29 3.43 1.28 -1.64
CA VAL A 29 3.28 2.43 -2.52
C VAL A 29 2.72 3.61 -1.72
N ASP A 30 3.43 4.73 -1.75
CA ASP A 30 3.01 5.96 -1.10
C ASP A 30 2.35 6.90 -2.13
N ASN A 31 1.29 7.62 -1.73
CA ASN A 31 0.63 8.65 -2.53
C ASN A 31 0.17 8.18 -3.93
N LEU A 32 -0.39 6.96 -4.01
CA LEU A 32 -0.92 6.42 -5.27
C LEU A 32 -2.26 7.09 -5.60
N PRO A 33 -2.45 7.65 -6.81
CA PRO A 33 -3.76 8.08 -7.26
C PRO A 33 -4.77 6.92 -7.22
N VAL A 34 -5.92 7.13 -6.57
CA VAL A 34 -6.96 6.09 -6.38
C VAL A 34 -7.41 5.45 -7.69
N VAL A 35 -7.37 6.20 -8.79
CA VAL A 35 -7.72 5.71 -10.14
C VAL A 35 -6.79 4.60 -10.65
N LEU A 36 -5.54 4.53 -10.18
CA LEU A 36 -4.56 3.51 -10.56
C LEU A 36 -4.57 2.28 -9.64
N LEU A 37 -5.25 2.38 -8.50
CA LEU A 37 -5.31 1.32 -7.48
C LEU A 37 -5.89 0.00 -8.02
N PRO A 38 -6.94 -0.02 -8.86
CA PRO A 38 -7.45 -1.26 -9.44
C PRO A 38 -6.45 -1.95 -10.36
N GLU A 39 -5.68 -1.18 -11.14
CA GLU A 39 -4.67 -1.73 -12.05
C GLU A 39 -3.49 -2.31 -11.28
N LEU A 40 -3.01 -1.61 -10.25
CA LEU A 40 -1.98 -2.10 -9.34
C LEU A 40 -2.44 -3.39 -8.64
N ALA A 41 -3.66 -3.41 -8.10
CA ALA A 41 -4.20 -4.57 -7.41
C ALA A 41 -4.27 -5.80 -8.32
N ARG A 42 -4.68 -5.63 -9.59
CA ARG A 42 -4.67 -6.72 -10.58
C ARG A 42 -3.26 -7.25 -10.85
N SER A 43 -2.31 -6.36 -11.13
CA SER A 43 -0.92 -6.75 -11.40
C SER A 43 -0.28 -7.52 -10.24
N LEU A 44 -0.58 -7.11 -8.99
CA LEU A 44 -0.06 -7.77 -7.81
C LEU A 44 -0.80 -9.07 -7.48
N ALA A 45 -2.07 -9.20 -7.85
CA ALA A 45 -2.84 -10.43 -7.69
C ALA A 45 -2.29 -11.54 -8.57
N ASP A 46 -1.97 -11.23 -9.83
CA ASP A 46 -1.35 -12.18 -10.77
C ASP A 46 0.02 -12.68 -10.27
N ARG A 47 0.74 -11.83 -9.53
CA ARG A 47 2.05 -12.15 -8.95
C ARG A 47 1.96 -12.74 -7.53
N ASN A 48 0.75 -12.84 -6.95
CA ASN A 48 0.48 -13.26 -5.58
C ASN A 48 1.30 -12.49 -4.51
N ILE A 49 1.47 -11.19 -4.70
CA ILE A 49 2.23 -10.30 -3.81
C ILE A 49 1.27 -9.54 -2.89
N SER A 50 1.56 -9.52 -1.58
CA SER A 50 0.84 -8.66 -0.65
C SER A 50 1.35 -7.22 -0.74
N ALA A 51 0.44 -6.24 -0.68
CA ALA A 51 0.74 -4.85 -0.99
C ALA A 51 0.15 -3.91 0.05
N ALA A 52 0.82 -2.79 0.30
CA ALA A 52 0.34 -1.72 1.15
C ALA A 52 0.34 -0.40 0.37
N VAL A 53 -0.78 0.32 0.37
CA VAL A 53 -0.94 1.57 -0.38
C VAL A 53 -1.39 2.64 0.58
N SER A 54 -0.66 3.76 0.66
CA SER A 54 -1.18 4.91 1.39
C SER A 54 -2.15 5.72 0.54
N ILE A 55 -3.20 6.21 1.19
CA ILE A 55 -4.14 7.15 0.61
C ILE A 55 -4.25 8.36 1.55
N ASP A 56 -3.96 9.52 0.97
CA ASP A 56 -4.14 10.84 1.56
C ASP A 56 -5.51 11.43 1.22
#